data_AF-A0A820EQN6-F1
#
_entry.id   AF-A0A820EQN6-F1
#
_cell.length_a   1.000
_cell.length_b   1.000
_cell.length_c   1.000
_cell.angle_alpha   90.00
_cell.angle_beta   90.00
_cell.angle_gamma   90.00
#
_symmetry.space_group_name_H-M   'P 1'
#
loop_
_entity.id
_entity.type
_entity.pdbx_description
1 polymer ?
#
loop_
_entity_poly.entity_id
_entity_poly.type
_entity_poly.pdbx_seq_one_letter_code
_entity_poly.pdbx_strand_id
1 'polypeptide(L)' 'GNMNNTRESHTASLLSNGKVLVSGGFDNSGILNSAELY' A
#
# COMPACT_ATOMS: atom_id res chain seq x y z
N GLY A 1 10.86 -5.52 -4.67
CA GLY A 1 10.24 -4.40 -3.97
C GLY A 1 9.72 -4.93 -2.66
N ASN A 2 10.32 -4.53 -1.54
CA ASN A 2 9.77 -4.82 -0.22
C ASN A 2 8.85 -3.68 0.16
N MET A 3 7.73 -4.02 0.81
CA MET A 3 6.82 -3.02 1.35
C MET A 3 7.44 -2.37 2.58
N ASN A 4 7.32 -1.05 2.73
CA ASN A 4 7.92 -0.34 3.87
C ASN A 4 7.20 -0.66 5.19
N ASN A 5 5.88 -0.90 5.14
CA ASN A 5 5.09 -1.36 6.26
C ASN A 5 4.37 -2.65 5.89
N THR A 6 4.20 -3.56 6.83
CA THR A 6 3.34 -4.74 6.61
C THR A 6 1.91 -4.26 6.40
N ARG A 7 1.26 -4.64 5.28
CA ARG A 7 -0.14 -4.29 5.00
C ARG A 7 -0.88 -5.48 4.41
N GLU A 8 -1.96 -5.89 5.05
CA GLU A 8 -2.89 -6.89 4.54
C GLU A 8 -4.14 -6.22 3.96
N SER A 9 -4.78 -6.87 2.98
CA SER A 9 -6.00 -6.38 2.31
C SER A 9 -5.90 -4.94 1.81
N HIS A 10 -4.72 -4.51 1.37
CA HIS A 10 -4.52 -3.21 0.74
C HIS A 10 -5.00 -3.20 -0.71
N THR A 11 -5.18 -2.01 -1.30
CA THR A 11 -5.44 -1.85 -2.73
C THR A 11 -4.17 -1.43 -3.45
N ALA A 12 -3.79 -2.15 -4.52
CA ALA A 12 -2.67 -1.78 -5.38
C ALA A 12 -3.19 -1.33 -6.76
N SER A 13 -2.78 -0.15 -7.21
CA SER A 13 -3.16 0.43 -8.51
C SER A 13 -1.92 0.79 -9.32
N LEU A 14 -1.83 0.30 -10.56
CA LEU A 14 -0.81 0.71 -11.52
C LEU A 14 -1.17 2.06 -12.12
N LEU A 15 -0.27 3.02 -12.01
CA LEU A 15 -0.43 4.36 -12.58
C LEU A 15 0.12 4.42 -14.01
N SER A 16 -0.34 5.39 -14.78
CA SER A 16 0.08 5.60 -16.18
C SER A 16 1.57 5.90 -16.35
N ASN A 17 2.25 6.36 -15.30
CA ASN A 17 3.68 6.60 -15.27
C ASN A 17 4.52 5.37 -14.87
N GLY A 18 3.89 4.19 -14.76
CA GLY A 18 4.55 2.92 -14.43
C GLY A 18 4.79 2.69 -12.93
N LYS A 19 4.38 3.62 -12.06
CA LYS A 19 4.45 3.47 -10.60
C LYS A 19 3.26 2.70 -10.05
N VAL A 20 3.42 2.11 -8.86
CA VAL A 20 2.35 1.41 -8.15
C VAL A 20 1.98 2.16 -6.89
N LEU A 21 0.73 2.61 -6.82
CA LEU A 21 0.14 3.19 -5.61
C LEU A 21 -0.49 2.06 -4.78
N VAL A 22 -0.02 1.89 -3.56
CA VAL A 22 -0.60 0.99 -2.56
C VAL A 22 -1.30 1.81 -1.50
N SER A 23 -2.62 1.64 -1.32
CA SER A 23 -3.41 2.40 -0.35
C SER A 23 -4.13 1.51 0.66
N GLY A 24 -4.22 2.00 1.89
CA GLY A 24 -5.00 1.38 2.96
C GLY A 24 -4.46 0.03 3.42
N GLY A 25 -5.39 -0.88 3.71
CA GLY A 25 -5.14 -2.17 4.34
C GLY A 25 -5.18 -2.10 5.86
N PHE A 26 -4.72 -3.17 6.49
CA PHE A 26 -4.55 -3.25 7.95
C PHE A 26 -3.25 -3.98 8.30
N ASP A 27 -2.73 -3.70 9.48
CA ASP A 27 -1.61 -4.40 10.10
C ASP A 27 -2.00 -4.87 11.51
N ASN A 28 -1.02 -5.37 12.28
CA ASN A 28 -1.25 -5.77 13.67
C ASN A 28 -1.71 -4.61 14.59
N SER A 29 -1.54 -3.36 14.17
CA SER A 29 -1.92 -2.16 14.91
C SER A 29 -3.32 -1.66 14.50
N GLY A 30 -3.86 -2.13 13.38
CA GLY A 30 -5.23 -1.86 12.93
C GLY A 30 -5.30 -1.34 11.50
N ILE A 31 -6.36 -0.59 11.18
CA ILE A 31 -6.59 -0.05 9.84
C ILE A 31 -5.57 1.05 9.54
N LEU A 32 -4.97 0.98 8.35
CA LEU A 32 -3.97 1.93 7.90
C LEU A 32 -4.61 3.08 7.14
N ASN A 33 -4.43 4.30 7.64
CA ASN A 33 -4.79 5.53 6.94
C ASN A 33 -3.56 6.15 6.24
N SER A 34 -2.88 5.35 5.44
CA SER A 34 -1.67 5.75 4.73
C SER A 34 -1.57 5.04 3.38
N ALA A 35 -0.71 5.56 2.51
CA ALA A 35 -0.42 5.00 1.20
C ALA A 35 1.08 5.06 0.90
N GLU A 36 1.54 4.16 0.05
CA GLU A 36 2.94 4.04 -0.39
C GLU A 36 2.99 4.01 -1.92
N LEU A 37 4.01 4.66 -2.50
CA LEU A 37 4.20 4.72 -3.96
C LEU A 37 5.53 4.06 -4.32
N TYR A 38 5.47 3.11 -5.24
CA TYR A 38 6.61 2.33 -5.74
C TYR A 38 6.93 2.68 -7.19
#